data_AF-A0A498LVT5-F1
#
_entry.id   AF-A0A498LVT5-F1
#
_cell.length_a   1.000
_cell.length_b   1.000
_cell.length_c   1.000
_cell.angle_alpha   90.00
_cell.angle_beta   90.00
_cell.angle_gamma   90.00
#
_symmetry.space_group_name_H-M   'P 1'
#
loop_
_entity.id
_entity.type
_entity.pdbx_description
1 polymer ?
#
loop_
_entity_poly.entity_id
_entity_poly.type
_entity_poly.pdbx_seq_one_letter_code
_entity_poly.pdbx_strand_id
1 'polypeptide(L)'
;MQPHIKISDWYTARTDCGSEYHICVELLDWRRNPITIFQPEKAIFSYGNDEPWCQMTHVFKDYGPGVRFIRFTHGGKDRQFWAGWYGIRVTNSSVEIWPAEERD
;
A
#
# COMPACT_ATOMS: atom_id res chain seq x y z
N MET A 1 0.54 5.55 24.40
CA MET A 1 1.69 5.21 23.52
C MET A 1 1.21 5.20 22.07
N GLN A 2 2.06 5.55 21.12
CA GLN A 2 1.79 5.51 19.67
C GLN A 2 2.78 4.51 19.04
N PRO A 3 2.51 3.20 19.10
CA PRO A 3 3.41 2.20 18.50
C PRO A 3 3.56 2.43 17.00
N HIS A 4 4.71 2.08 16.43
CA HIS A 4 4.92 2.17 15.00
C HIS A 4 3.96 1.22 14.27
N ILE A 5 3.33 1.72 13.20
CA ILE A 5 2.46 0.90 12.35
C ILE A 5 3.16 0.73 11.02
N LYS A 6 3.71 -0.45 10.78
CA LYS A 6 4.35 -0.78 9.50
C LYS A 6 3.33 -1.40 8.58
N ILE A 7 3.32 -0.94 7.34
CA ILE A 7 2.57 -1.57 6.25
C ILE A 7 3.56 -2.09 5.23
N SER A 8 3.22 -3.24 4.64
CA SER A 8 3.96 -3.80 3.50
C SER A 8 2.98 -4.33 2.46
N ASP A 9 3.35 -4.24 1.19
CA ASP A 9 2.64 -4.88 0.08
C ASP A 9 3.64 -5.33 -0.98
N TRP A 10 3.32 -6.41 -1.69
CA TRP A 10 4.10 -6.85 -2.84
C TRP A 10 3.27 -6.77 -4.10
N TYR A 11 3.84 -6.20 -5.16
CA TYR A 11 3.16 -6.02 -6.43
C TYR A 11 4.07 -6.31 -7.62
N THR A 12 3.49 -6.75 -8.73
CA THR A 12 4.21 -6.94 -10.01
C THR A 12 3.25 -6.79 -11.19
N ALA A 13 3.81 -6.39 -12.33
CA ALA A 13 3.12 -6.31 -13.61
C ALA A 13 3.43 -7.53 -14.48
N ARG A 14 2.62 -7.75 -15.52
CA ARG A 14 2.97 -8.72 -16.56
C ARG A 14 3.91 -8.07 -17.56
N THR A 15 4.76 -8.85 -18.20
CA THR A 15 5.67 -8.34 -19.23
C THR A 15 4.95 -7.98 -20.53
N ASP A 16 3.84 -8.65 -20.83
CA ASP A 16 3.05 -8.50 -22.06
C ASP A 16 1.96 -7.42 -21.99
N CYS A 17 1.83 -6.70 -20.88
CA CYS A 17 0.81 -5.67 -20.69
C CYS A 17 1.30 -4.55 -19.75
N GLY A 18 0.97 -3.30 -20.06
CA GLY A 18 1.20 -2.21 -19.12
C GLY A 18 0.13 -2.20 -18.03
N SER A 19 0.52 -1.88 -16.80
CA SER A 19 -0.41 -1.78 -15.68
C SER A 19 -0.04 -0.64 -14.74
N GLU A 20 -1.00 -0.18 -13.94
CA GLU A 20 -0.74 0.75 -12.84
C GLU A 20 -0.97 0.06 -11.50
N TYR A 21 -0.11 0.34 -10.51
CA TYR A 21 -0.31 -0.03 -9.11
C TYR A 21 -0.64 1.22 -8.30
N HIS A 22 -1.60 1.09 -7.39
CA HIS A 22 -1.95 2.12 -6.42
C HIS A 22 -2.17 1.51 -5.03
N ILE A 23 -1.81 2.27 -4.01
CA ILE A 23 -2.07 1.96 -2.61
C ILE A 23 -2.47 3.24 -1.87
N CYS A 24 -3.41 3.12 -0.95
CA CYS A 24 -3.83 4.14 -0.01
C CYS A 24 -4.06 3.47 1.34
N VAL A 25 -3.35 3.94 2.38
CA VAL A 25 -3.54 3.48 3.74
C VAL A 25 -3.92 4.64 4.64
N GLU A 26 -5.05 4.52 5.34
CA GLU A 26 -5.58 5.54 6.23
C GLU A 26 -5.60 5.02 7.67
N LEU A 27 -5.04 5.78 8.61
CA LEU A 27 -5.29 5.57 10.03
C LEU A 27 -6.54 6.37 10.42
N LEU A 28 -7.51 5.72 11.05
CA LEU A 28 -8.84 6.28 11.27
C LEU A 28 -9.22 6.36 12.76
N ASP A 29 -10.01 7.37 13.12
CA ASP A 29 -10.63 7.51 14.44
C ASP A 29 -11.79 6.51 14.67
N TRP A 30 -12.42 6.56 15.85
CA TRP A 30 -13.56 5.71 16.20
C TRP A 30 -14.80 5.91 15.31
N ARG A 31 -14.92 7.06 14.64
CA ARG A 31 -15.99 7.41 13.69
C ARG A 31 -15.61 7.08 12.25
N ARG A 32 -14.43 6.48 12.03
CA ARG A 32 -13.84 6.17 10.72
C ARG A 32 -13.40 7.39 9.91
N ASN A 33 -13.18 8.54 10.55
CA ASN A 33 -12.57 9.71 9.91
C ASN A 33 -11.06 9.53 9.80
N PRO A 34 -10.42 9.99 8.70
CA PRO A 34 -8.97 9.93 8.56
C PRO A 34 -8.26 10.85 9.56
N ILE A 35 -7.27 10.28 10.27
CA ILE A 35 -6.30 10.99 11.10
C ILE A 35 -5.03 11.28 10.28
N THR A 36 -4.54 10.26 9.57
CA THR A 36 -3.42 10.40 8.63
C THR A 36 -3.60 9.44 7.46
N ILE A 37 -3.00 9.79 6.32
CA ILE A 37 -3.15 9.10 5.04
C ILE A 37 -1.75 8.93 4.43
N PHE A 38 -1.43 7.71 4.03
CA PHE A 38 -0.32 7.38 3.16
C PHE A 38 -0.86 7.02 1.78
N GLN A 39 -0.54 7.84 0.79
CA GLN A 39 -0.92 7.62 -0.61
C GLN A 39 0.21 8.11 -1.53
N PRO A 40 1.18 7.25 -1.88
CA PRO A 40 2.24 7.61 -2.81
C PRO A 40 1.69 7.77 -4.23
N GLU A 41 2.50 8.35 -5.12
CA GLU A 41 2.19 8.34 -6.55
C GLU A 41 2.05 6.91 -7.07
N LYS A 42 1.20 6.74 -8.10
CA LYS A 42 0.98 5.43 -8.72
C LYS A 42 2.27 4.94 -9.37
N ALA A 43 2.60 3.67 -9.17
CA ALA A 43 3.66 3.04 -9.95
C ALA A 43 3.11 2.62 -11.32
N ILE A 44 3.83 2.95 -12.38
CA ILE A 44 3.39 2.77 -13.76
C ILE A 44 4.35 1.81 -14.46
N PHE A 45 3.80 0.72 -15.00
CA PHE A 45 4.53 -0.28 -15.76
C PHE A 45 4.16 -0.19 -17.24
N SER A 46 5.18 -0.23 -18.10
CA SER A 46 5.02 -0.20 -19.55
C SER A 46 4.99 -1.62 -20.12
N TYR A 47 4.52 -1.76 -21.35
CA TYR A 47 4.69 -3.01 -22.11
C TYR A 47 6.18 -3.38 -22.21
N GLY A 48 6.50 -4.66 -22.09
CA GLY A 48 7.88 -5.15 -22.09
C GLY A 48 8.65 -4.84 -20.81
N ASN A 49 7.98 -4.43 -19.73
CA ASN A 49 8.61 -4.39 -18.41
C ASN A 49 9.05 -5.80 -18.01
N ASP A 50 10.17 -5.93 -17.33
CA ASP A 50 10.68 -7.19 -16.75
C ASP A 50 11.03 -6.96 -15.27
N GLU A 51 10.31 -6.04 -14.64
CA GLU A 51 10.52 -5.70 -13.24
C GLU A 51 10.10 -6.90 -12.37
N PRO A 52 10.96 -7.34 -11.44
CA PRO A 52 10.59 -8.38 -10.50
C PRO A 52 9.47 -7.90 -9.57
N TRP A 53 9.03 -8.77 -8.66
CA TRP A 53 8.15 -8.33 -7.58
C TRP A 53 8.76 -7.14 -6.82
N CYS A 54 8.01 -6.05 -6.75
CA CYS A 54 8.38 -4.85 -6.02
C CYS A 54 7.74 -4.88 -4.64
N GLN A 55 8.47 -4.42 -3.63
CA GLN A 55 7.95 -4.24 -2.28
C GLN A 55 7.61 -2.77 -2.03
N MET A 56 6.39 -2.51 -1.57
CA MET A 56 5.98 -1.23 -1.00
C MET A 56 6.02 -1.34 0.52
N THR A 57 6.64 -0.37 1.19
CA THR A 57 6.63 -0.31 2.66
C THR A 57 6.45 1.12 3.15
N HIS A 58 5.70 1.29 4.23
CA HIS A 58 5.61 2.57 4.94
C HIS A 58 5.49 2.31 6.45
N VAL A 59 6.00 3.24 7.26
CA VAL A 59 5.87 3.17 8.72
C VAL A 59 5.24 4.47 9.21
N PHE A 60 4.03 4.38 9.75
CA PHE A 60 3.43 5.49 10.46
C PHE A 60 4.08 5.63 11.83
N LYS A 61 4.62 6.82 12.09
CA LYS A 61 5.15 7.26 13.38
C LYS A 61 4.45 8.55 13.78
N ASP A 62 4.37 8.82 15.07
CA ASP A 62 3.87 10.10 15.61
C ASP A 62 2.54 10.58 14.99
N TYR A 63 1.66 9.64 14.66
CA TYR A 63 0.42 9.87 13.91
C TYR A 63 -0.70 10.53 14.73
N GLY A 64 -0.44 10.86 15.98
CA GLY A 64 -1.40 11.47 16.89
C GLY A 64 -2.29 10.46 17.62
N PRO A 65 -3.04 10.91 18.63
CA PRO A 65 -3.94 10.06 19.39
C PRO A 65 -5.21 9.71 18.59
N GLY A 66 -5.93 8.68 19.04
CA GLY A 66 -7.29 8.41 18.59
C GLY A 66 -7.44 7.37 17.49
N VAL A 67 -6.34 6.82 16.94
CA VAL A 67 -6.39 5.72 15.96
C VAL A 67 -7.11 4.50 16.54
N ARG A 68 -8.09 3.98 15.79
CA ARG A 68 -8.87 2.79 16.12
C ARG A 68 -9.00 1.81 14.97
N PHE A 69 -8.90 2.29 13.72
CA PHE A 69 -8.96 1.44 12.53
C PHE A 69 -7.86 1.80 11.55
N ILE A 70 -7.52 0.84 10.71
CA ILE A 70 -6.62 1.01 9.58
C ILE A 70 -7.42 0.61 8.33
N ARG A 71 -7.51 1.49 7.34
CA ARG A 71 -8.10 1.19 6.04
C ARG A 71 -6.98 1.02 5.03
N PHE A 72 -6.80 -0.20 4.55
CA PHE A 72 -5.78 -0.54 3.58
C PHE A 72 -6.46 -0.80 2.23
N THR A 73 -6.19 0.04 1.24
CA THR A 73 -6.74 -0.08 -0.12
C THR A 73 -5.60 -0.19 -1.10
N HIS A 74 -5.60 -1.22 -1.95
CA HIS A 74 -4.58 -1.42 -2.98
C HIS A 74 -5.19 -2.02 -4.25
N GLY A 75 -4.41 -1.99 -5.32
CA GLY A 75 -4.72 -2.70 -6.54
C GLY A 75 -4.24 -1.95 -7.76
N GLY A 76 -4.95 -2.14 -8.87
CA GLY A 76 -4.53 -1.58 -10.14
C GLY A 76 -5.32 -2.13 -11.30
N LYS A 77 -5.08 -1.55 -12.47
CA LYS A 77 -5.72 -1.95 -13.72
C LYS A 77 -4.68 -2.05 -14.82
N ASP A 78 -5.00 -2.83 -15.83
CA ASP A 78 -4.24 -2.81 -17.07
C ASP A 78 -4.44 -1.46 -17.78
N ARG A 79 -3.50 -1.11 -18.66
CA ARG A 79 -3.52 0.14 -19.42
C ARG A 79 -3.92 -0.07 -20.89
N GLN A 80 -4.12 -1.32 -21.31
CA GLN A 80 -4.46 -1.73 -22.68
C GLN A 80 -5.97 -2.04 -22.85
N PHE A 81 -6.72 -2.06 -21.75
CA PHE A 81 -8.15 -2.40 -21.66
C PHE A 81 -8.46 -3.77 -22.25
N TRP A 82 -7.58 -4.75 -22.03
CA TRP A 82 -7.75 -6.11 -22.53
C TRP A 82 -8.75 -6.89 -21.68
N ALA A 83 -9.62 -7.66 -22.35
CA ALA A 83 -10.51 -8.58 -21.65
C ALA A 83 -9.69 -9.67 -20.96
N GLY A 84 -9.78 -9.75 -19.63
CA GLY A 84 -9.10 -10.75 -18.81
C GLY A 84 -8.36 -10.16 -17.60
N TRP A 85 -7.44 -10.94 -17.03
CA TRP A 85 -6.65 -10.55 -15.85
C TRP A 85 -5.26 -10.06 -16.26
N TYR A 86 -5.21 -8.86 -16.82
CA TYR A 86 -3.96 -8.22 -17.29
C TYR A 86 -3.47 -7.08 -16.39
N GLY A 87 -4.26 -6.71 -15.38
CA GLY A 87 -3.87 -5.70 -14.40
C GLY A 87 -2.75 -6.15 -13.47
N ILE A 88 -2.44 -5.29 -12.51
CA ILE A 88 -1.41 -5.56 -11.50
C ILE A 88 -1.75 -6.81 -10.67
N ARG A 89 -0.72 -7.56 -10.29
CA ARG A 89 -0.82 -8.62 -9.29
C ARG A 89 -0.35 -8.07 -7.95
N VAL A 90 -1.11 -8.34 -6.89
CA VAL A 90 -0.77 -7.95 -5.52
C VAL A 90 -0.83 -9.17 -4.60
N THR A 91 0.06 -9.23 -3.61
CA THR A 91 0.11 -10.33 -2.63
C THR A 91 0.91 -9.93 -1.40
N ASN A 92 0.93 -10.81 -0.39
CA ASN A 92 1.75 -10.70 0.80
C ASN A 92 1.63 -9.34 1.51
N SER A 93 0.40 -8.81 1.52
CA SER A 93 0.06 -7.55 2.18
C SER A 93 0.06 -7.74 3.69
N SER A 94 0.70 -6.84 4.42
CA SER A 94 0.79 -6.91 5.89
C SER A 94 0.55 -5.56 6.54
N VAL A 95 0.03 -5.63 7.76
CA VAL A 95 -0.02 -4.53 8.73
C VAL A 95 0.54 -5.07 10.04
N GLU A 96 1.60 -4.45 10.53
CA GLU A 96 2.31 -4.87 11.73
C GLU A 96 2.36 -3.72 12.73
N ILE A 97 2.12 -4.02 14.01
CA ILE A 97 2.22 -3.07 15.11
C ILE A 97 3.51 -3.38 15.86
N TRP A 98 4.48 -2.47 15.79
CA TRP A 98 5.75 -2.61 16.49
C TRP A 98 5.78 -1.68 17.71
N PRO A 99 6.45 -2.07 18.81
CA PRO A 99 6.71 -1.15 19.91
C PRO A 99 7.30 0.16 19.38
N ALA A 100 6.82 1.29 19.89
CA ALA A 100 7.60 2.51 19.78
C ALA A 100 8.90 2.26 20.57
N GLU A 101 10.06 2.61 20.01
CA GLU A 101 11.34 2.44 20.71
C GLU A 101 11.22 2.92 22.16
N GLU A 102 11.71 2.12 23.11
CA GLU A 102 11.71 2.50 24.52
C GLU A 102 12.49 3.81 24.64
N ARG A 103 11.83 4.85 25.18
CA ARG A 103 12.56 6.04 25.62
C ARG A 103 13.38 5.61 26.82
N ASP A 104 14.70 5.56 26.67
CA ASP A 104 15.66 5.48 27.78
C ASP A 104 15.38 6.55 28.84
#